data_AF-A0A969W176-F1
#
_entry.id   AF-A0A969W176-F1
#
_cell.length_a   1.000
_cell.length_b   1.000
_cell.length_c   1.000
_cell.angle_alpha   90.00
_cell.angle_beta   90.00
_cell.angle_gamma   90.00
#
_symmetry.space_group_name_H-M   'P 1'
#
loop_
_entity.id
_entity.type
_entity.pdbx_description
1 polymer ?
#
loop_
_entity_poly.entity_id
_entity_poly.type
_entity_poly.pdbx_seq_one_letter_code
_entity_poly.pdbx_strand_id
1 'polypeptide(L)'
;MSTGSLKGAIGGGLSGGVFSGIDVGFGGQYSAKRVLVDATAGGSLSALQGGEFGKGFVLSGASAGSEYAYREIVKYGSEWRPGEGEAVKSEKSMPNQGKNNVGIFSPDPAKIKYALTSAKVNSPLSRFLNQIPGVNAVAGMHDVFQAQLPDNWVRNAINIPRMPVAATMTYPALLRGGSSVLIANQDY
;
A
#
# COMPACT_ATOMS: atom_id res chain seq x y z
N MET A 1 -0.05 2.17 -33.50
CA MET A 1 -0.49 1.76 -32.15
C MET A 1 0.10 0.43 -31.65
N SER A 2 0.79 -0.38 -32.48
CA SER A 2 1.30 -1.72 -32.08
C SER A 2 2.61 -1.72 -31.27
N THR A 3 3.50 -0.76 -31.51
CA THR A 3 4.86 -0.74 -30.94
C THR A 3 4.92 -0.39 -29.45
N GLY A 4 4.00 0.45 -28.96
CA GLY A 4 3.94 0.84 -27.55
C GLY A 4 3.49 -0.32 -26.65
N SER A 5 2.45 -1.06 -27.07
CA SER A 5 1.94 -2.22 -26.34
C SER A 5 2.96 -3.35 -26.26
N LEU A 6 3.74 -3.59 -27.32
CA LEU A 6 4.81 -4.59 -27.31
C LEU A 6 5.97 -4.20 -26.39
N LYS A 7 6.43 -2.94 -26.44
CA LYS A 7 7.45 -2.43 -25.51
C LYS A 7 6.99 -2.50 -24.05
N GLY A 8 5.72 -2.15 -23.79
CA GLY A 8 5.12 -2.26 -22.46
C GLY A 8 5.02 -3.70 -21.96
N ALA A 9 4.63 -4.64 -22.82
CA ALA A 9 4.56 -6.06 -22.47
C ALA A 9 5.94 -6.64 -22.15
N ILE A 10 6.96 -6.32 -22.95
CA ILE A 10 8.34 -6.78 -22.73
C ILE A 10 8.92 -6.14 -21.46
N GLY A 11 8.78 -4.82 -21.29
CA GLY A 11 9.27 -4.11 -20.11
C GLY A 11 8.59 -4.59 -18.81
N GLY A 12 7.27 -4.83 -18.87
CA GLY A 12 6.49 -5.39 -17.76
C GLY A 12 6.90 -6.82 -17.41
N GLY A 13 7.07 -7.69 -18.41
CA GLY A 13 7.52 -9.08 -18.20
C GLY A 13 8.94 -9.16 -17.62
N LEU A 14 9.88 -8.38 -18.16
CA LEU A 14 11.26 -8.31 -17.67
C LEU A 14 11.31 -7.80 -16.22
N SER A 15 10.64 -6.68 -15.94
CA SER A 15 10.63 -6.09 -14.61
C SER A 15 9.94 -7.01 -13.60
N GLY A 16 8.81 -7.61 -13.98
CA GLY A 16 8.09 -8.59 -13.15
C GLY A 16 8.95 -9.80 -12.80
N GLY A 17 9.71 -10.33 -13.76
CA GLY A 17 10.64 -11.45 -13.52
C GLY A 17 11.76 -11.09 -12.54
N VAL A 18 12.40 -9.94 -12.70
CA VAL A 18 13.49 -9.49 -11.81
C VAL A 18 12.97 -9.25 -10.39
N PHE A 19 11.89 -8.51 -10.20
CA PHE A 19 11.34 -8.25 -8.86
C PHE A 19 10.74 -9.50 -8.21
N SER A 20 10.18 -10.43 -8.98
CA SER A 20 9.78 -11.74 -8.47
C SER A 20 10.98 -12.53 -7.95
N GLY A 21 12.11 -12.51 -8.68
CA GLY A 21 13.37 -13.12 -8.23
C GLY A 21 13.90 -12.51 -6.93
N ILE A 22 13.81 -11.18 -6.79
CA ILE A 22 14.15 -10.48 -5.54
C ILE A 22 13.21 -10.93 -4.41
N ASP A 23 11.90 -11.00 -4.66
CA ASP A 23 10.90 -11.43 -3.68
C ASP A 23 11.15 -12.88 -3.21
N VAL A 24 11.55 -13.78 -4.11
CA VAL A 24 11.96 -15.16 -3.77
C VAL A 24 13.25 -15.17 -2.96
N GLY A 25 14.26 -14.38 -3.35
CA GLY A 25 15.57 -14.35 -2.69
C GLY A 25 15.55 -13.77 -1.28
N PHE A 26 14.67 -12.80 -1.00
CA PHE A 26 14.53 -12.17 0.31
C PHE A 26 13.33 -12.71 1.12
N GLY A 27 12.39 -13.41 0.49
CA GLY A 27 11.19 -13.94 1.12
C GLY A 27 10.32 -12.86 1.77
N GLY A 28 9.73 -13.18 2.93
CA GLY A 28 8.91 -12.26 3.71
C GLY A 28 9.68 -11.16 4.44
N GLN A 29 11.02 -11.23 4.48
CA GLN A 29 11.85 -10.26 5.19
C GLN A 29 12.06 -9.01 4.33
N TYR A 30 11.69 -7.87 4.90
CA TYR A 30 11.95 -6.56 4.33
C TYR A 30 13.05 -5.89 5.14
N SER A 31 14.11 -5.44 4.47
CA SER A 31 15.30 -4.90 5.12
C SER A 31 15.91 -3.78 4.28
N ALA A 32 16.78 -2.96 4.89
CA ALA A 32 17.53 -1.93 4.17
C ALA A 32 18.33 -2.51 2.99
N LYS A 33 18.85 -3.74 3.13
CA LYS A 33 19.54 -4.45 2.03
C LYS A 33 18.60 -4.70 0.84
N ARG A 34 17.35 -5.11 1.11
CA ARG A 34 16.35 -5.31 0.06
C ARG A 34 15.98 -4.00 -0.63
N VAL A 35 15.85 -2.91 0.12
CA VAL A 35 15.59 -1.57 -0.43
C VAL A 35 16.68 -1.16 -1.43
N LEU A 36 17.95 -1.38 -1.08
CA LEU A 36 19.06 -1.10 -2.00
C LEU A 36 19.03 -2.00 -3.24
N VAL A 37 18.72 -3.29 -3.08
CA VAL A 37 18.58 -4.21 -4.23
C VAL A 37 17.43 -3.80 -5.14
N ASP A 38 16.27 -3.43 -4.59
CA ASP A 38 15.13 -2.92 -5.35
C ASP A 38 15.49 -1.63 -6.09
N ALA A 39 16.24 -0.71 -5.45
CA ALA A 39 16.73 0.51 -6.08
C ALA A 39 17.66 0.21 -7.26
N THR A 40 18.69 -0.61 -7.05
CA THR A 40 19.64 -0.98 -8.11
C THR A 40 18.93 -1.69 -9.27
N ALA A 41 18.05 -2.64 -8.97
CA ALA A 41 17.26 -3.33 -9.98
C ALA A 41 16.38 -2.36 -10.78
N GLY A 42 15.69 -1.45 -10.09
CA GLY A 42 14.87 -0.42 -10.72
C GLY A 42 15.66 0.50 -11.65
N GLY A 43 16.84 0.96 -11.22
CA GLY A 43 17.73 1.77 -12.05
C GLY A 43 18.22 1.02 -13.28
N SER A 44 18.70 -0.22 -13.11
CA SER A 44 19.16 -1.05 -14.24
C SER A 44 18.03 -1.34 -15.23
N LEU A 45 16.84 -1.69 -14.74
CA LEU A 45 15.67 -1.96 -15.58
C LEU A 45 15.18 -0.71 -16.32
N SER A 46 15.20 0.46 -15.67
CA SER A 46 14.87 1.73 -16.31
C SER A 46 15.82 2.03 -17.45
N ALA A 47 17.14 1.91 -17.23
CA ALA A 47 18.15 2.10 -18.27
C ALA A 47 17.98 1.12 -19.45
N LEU A 48 17.72 -0.16 -19.16
CA LEU A 48 17.47 -1.19 -20.20
C LEU A 48 16.20 -0.92 -21.01
N GLN A 49 15.22 -0.25 -20.42
CA GLN A 49 13.95 0.12 -21.08
C GLN A 49 14.03 1.47 -21.80
N GLY A 50 15.19 2.12 -21.80
CA GLY A 50 15.43 3.41 -22.47
C GLY A 50 15.18 4.65 -21.60
N GLY A 51 14.94 4.47 -20.30
CA GLY A 51 14.86 5.56 -19.33
C GLY A 51 16.20 5.85 -18.64
N GLU A 52 16.16 6.69 -17.60
CA GLU A 52 17.36 7.07 -16.84
C GLU A 52 17.55 6.17 -15.61
N PHE A 53 18.76 5.61 -15.47
CA PHE A 53 19.13 4.82 -14.29
C PHE A 53 18.80 5.54 -12.98
N GLY A 54 19.13 6.83 -12.89
CA GLY A 54 18.90 7.63 -11.67
C GLY A 54 17.43 7.73 -11.28
N LYS A 55 16.53 7.97 -12.25
CA LYS A 55 15.08 8.01 -12.02
C LYS A 55 14.55 6.66 -11.56
N GLY A 56 14.92 5.58 -12.26
CA GLY A 56 14.54 4.21 -11.88
C GLY A 56 15.06 3.80 -10.50
N PHE A 57 16.29 4.20 -10.17
CA PHE A 57 16.92 3.93 -8.88
C PHE A 57 16.19 4.64 -7.75
N VAL A 58 15.96 5.96 -7.88
CA VAL A 58 15.31 6.77 -6.86
C VAL A 58 13.86 6.32 -6.65
N LEU A 59 13.07 6.15 -7.72
CA LEU A 59 11.66 5.76 -7.59
C LEU A 59 11.49 4.37 -6.99
N SER A 60 12.30 3.40 -7.41
CA SER A 60 12.22 2.03 -6.88
C SER A 60 12.74 1.95 -5.45
N GLY A 61 13.83 2.66 -5.14
CA GLY A 61 14.36 2.76 -3.78
C GLY A 61 13.41 3.46 -2.81
N ALA A 62 12.80 4.58 -3.23
CA ALA A 62 11.81 5.29 -2.43
C ALA A 62 10.58 4.40 -2.16
N SER A 63 10.06 3.73 -3.20
CA SER A 63 8.90 2.84 -3.06
C SER A 63 9.20 1.66 -2.13
N ALA A 64 10.37 1.02 -2.28
CA ALA A 64 10.80 -0.06 -1.41
C ALA A 64 11.08 0.41 0.02
N GLY A 65 11.61 1.62 0.20
CA GLY A 65 11.80 2.25 1.51
C GLY A 65 10.48 2.56 2.20
N SER A 66 9.47 3.01 1.44
CA SER A 66 8.12 3.18 1.96
C SER A 66 7.46 1.85 2.33
N GLU A 67 7.67 0.77 1.56
CA GLU A 67 7.20 -0.57 1.93
C GLU A 67 7.89 -1.09 3.20
N TYR A 68 9.18 -0.83 3.36
CA TYR A 68 9.90 -1.13 4.59
C TYR A 68 9.28 -0.40 5.79
N ALA A 69 9.07 0.93 5.68
CA ALA A 69 8.44 1.72 6.74
C ALA A 69 6.98 1.27 7.01
N TYR A 70 6.22 0.96 5.96
CA TYR A 70 4.86 0.44 6.07
C TYR A 70 4.84 -0.85 6.88
N ARG A 71 5.72 -1.81 6.56
CA ARG A 71 5.82 -3.08 7.30
C ARG A 71 6.22 -2.90 8.75
N GLU A 72 7.11 -1.95 9.04
CA GLU A 72 7.47 -1.63 10.42
C GLU A 72 6.28 -1.09 11.22
N ILE A 73 5.38 -0.34 10.59
CA ILE A 73 4.20 0.23 11.26
C ILE A 73 3.04 -0.78 11.32
N VAL A 74 2.70 -1.38 10.18
CA VAL A 74 1.49 -2.21 9.97
C VAL A 74 1.73 -3.70 10.24
N LYS A 75 3.00 -4.12 10.31
CA LYS A 75 3.44 -5.51 10.61
C LYS A 75 3.14 -6.54 9.51
N TYR A 76 2.66 -6.10 8.36
CA TYR A 76 2.54 -6.89 7.13
C TYR A 76 2.74 -5.99 5.89
N GLY A 77 2.87 -6.60 4.71
CA GLY A 77 3.15 -5.87 3.47
C GLY A 77 1.97 -5.08 2.90
N SER A 78 2.25 -3.97 2.22
CA SER A 78 1.21 -3.27 1.48
C SER A 78 0.79 -4.08 0.25
N GLU A 79 -0.51 -4.07 -0.07
CA GLU A 79 -1.05 -4.88 -1.15
C GLU A 79 -2.13 -4.10 -1.91
N TRP A 80 -2.12 -4.22 -3.24
CA TRP A 80 -3.17 -3.66 -4.10
C TRP A 80 -4.50 -4.41 -3.98
N ARG A 81 -4.47 -5.68 -3.53
CA ARG A 81 -5.64 -6.54 -3.51
C ARG A 81 -6.69 -6.07 -2.49
N PRO A 82 -7.98 -6.28 -2.79
CA PRO A 82 -9.02 -6.12 -1.80
C PRO A 82 -8.82 -7.08 -0.63
N GLY A 83 -9.29 -6.67 0.56
CA GLY A 83 -9.39 -7.57 1.69
C GLY A 83 -10.56 -8.55 1.54
N GLU A 84 -10.42 -9.75 2.08
CA GLU A 84 -11.45 -10.80 2.07
C GLU A 84 -12.22 -10.83 3.39
N GLY A 85 -13.55 -10.89 3.31
CA GLY A 85 -14.39 -11.04 4.50
C GLY A 85 -14.20 -9.92 5.53
N GLU A 86 -14.69 -10.15 6.75
CA GLU A 86 -14.72 -9.13 7.80
C GLU A 86 -13.45 -9.18 8.64
N ALA A 87 -12.82 -8.03 8.85
CA ALA A 87 -11.88 -7.89 9.93
C ALA A 87 -12.66 -7.69 11.23
N VAL A 88 -12.59 -8.67 12.14
CA VAL A 88 -13.13 -8.52 13.49
C VAL A 88 -12.19 -7.59 14.25
N LYS A 89 -12.67 -6.41 14.63
CA LYS A 89 -11.82 -5.34 15.21
C LYS A 89 -12.55 -4.58 16.30
N SER A 90 -11.98 -4.36 17.47
CA SER A 90 -12.40 -3.28 18.37
C SER A 90 -11.74 -1.95 17.98
N GLU A 91 -12.13 -0.84 18.63
CA GLU A 91 -11.56 0.49 18.40
C GLU A 91 -10.02 0.54 18.47
N LYS A 92 -9.36 -0.33 19.25
CA LYS A 92 -7.88 -0.39 19.37
C LYS A 92 -7.26 -1.57 18.63
N SER A 93 -8.03 -2.26 17.78
CA SER A 93 -7.51 -3.41 17.08
C SER A 93 -6.59 -2.96 15.96
N MET A 94 -5.45 -3.65 15.88
CA MET A 94 -4.57 -3.57 14.73
C MET A 94 -5.28 -4.10 13.48
N PRO A 95 -4.85 -3.68 12.29
CA PRO A 95 -5.43 -4.17 11.05
C PRO A 95 -5.11 -5.65 10.83
N ASN A 96 -5.97 -6.34 10.09
CA ASN A 96 -5.83 -7.76 9.79
C ASN A 96 -5.40 -7.95 8.33
N GLN A 97 -4.26 -8.59 8.10
CA GLN A 97 -3.77 -8.85 6.74
C GLN A 97 -4.80 -9.69 5.97
N GLY A 98 -5.07 -9.29 4.72
CA GLY A 98 -5.99 -10.01 3.85
C GLY A 98 -7.46 -9.90 4.26
N LYS A 99 -7.83 -9.08 5.25
CA LYS A 99 -9.24 -8.79 5.61
C LYS A 99 -9.65 -7.40 5.17
N ASN A 100 -10.96 -7.16 5.02
CA ASN A 100 -11.48 -5.81 4.77
C ASN A 100 -11.28 -4.95 6.02
N ASN A 101 -10.35 -4.02 5.94
CA ASN A 101 -10.01 -3.07 6.99
C ASN A 101 -10.81 -1.76 6.88
N VAL A 102 -11.59 -1.57 5.82
CA VAL A 102 -12.31 -0.33 5.55
C VAL A 102 -13.56 -0.20 6.41
N GLY A 103 -13.63 0.87 7.19
CA GLY A 103 -14.81 1.25 7.96
C GLY A 103 -14.60 1.15 9.46
N ILE A 104 -15.66 1.45 10.21
CA ILE A 104 -15.67 1.50 11.66
C ILE A 104 -16.35 0.24 12.18
N PHE A 105 -15.70 -0.47 13.10
CA PHE A 105 -16.36 -1.49 13.92
C PHE A 105 -16.59 -0.93 15.32
N SER A 106 -17.84 -1.03 15.79
CA SER A 106 -18.19 -0.79 17.18
C SER A 106 -19.19 -1.86 17.61
N PRO A 107 -18.96 -2.59 18.72
CA PRO A 107 -19.96 -3.48 19.31
C PRO A 107 -21.11 -2.70 19.96
N ASP A 108 -20.94 -1.39 20.21
CA ASP A 108 -21.98 -0.48 20.71
C ASP A 108 -22.67 0.23 19.54
N PRO A 109 -23.98 -0.02 19.28
CA PRO A 109 -24.76 0.65 18.25
C PRO A 109 -24.84 2.17 18.42
N ALA A 110 -24.73 2.70 19.65
CA ALA A 110 -24.83 4.12 19.92
C ALA A 110 -23.61 4.91 19.41
N LYS A 111 -22.43 4.29 19.38
CA LYS A 111 -21.20 4.88 18.81
C LYS A 111 -21.19 4.93 17.29
N ILE A 112 -22.02 4.11 16.64
CA ILE A 112 -22.23 4.12 15.19
C ILE A 112 -23.15 5.29 14.78
N LYS A 113 -23.82 5.97 15.73
CA LYS A 113 -24.75 7.07 15.44
C LYS A 113 -24.08 8.30 14.80
N TYR A 114 -22.77 8.47 14.97
CA TYR A 114 -21.98 9.55 14.35
C TYR A 114 -21.18 9.10 13.12
N ALA A 115 -21.08 7.79 12.89
CA ALA A 115 -20.60 7.27 11.62
C ALA A 115 -21.80 7.21 10.68
N LEU A 116 -21.68 7.73 9.46
CA LEU A 116 -22.66 7.39 8.41
C LEU A 116 -22.86 5.87 8.45
N THR A 117 -24.09 5.37 8.51
CA THR A 117 -24.38 3.92 8.64
C THR A 117 -23.70 3.09 7.54
N SER A 118 -23.37 3.75 6.43
CA SER A 118 -22.54 3.28 5.31
C SER A 118 -21.04 3.15 5.61
N ALA A 119 -20.54 3.59 6.76
CA ALA A 119 -19.12 3.53 7.14
C ALA A 119 -18.80 2.32 8.02
N LYS A 120 -19.77 1.44 8.35
CA LYS A 120 -19.48 0.18 9.04
C LYS A 120 -18.57 -0.70 8.21
N VAL A 121 -17.65 -1.43 8.84
CA VAL A 121 -16.94 -2.53 8.18
C VAL A 121 -17.98 -3.47 7.58
N ASN A 122 -17.81 -3.83 6.29
CA ASN A 122 -18.75 -4.63 5.49
C ASN A 122 -20.13 -4.05 5.17
N SER A 123 -20.35 -2.76 5.42
CA SER A 123 -21.45 -2.05 4.75
C SER A 123 -21.27 -2.13 3.21
N PRO A 124 -22.33 -1.89 2.41
CA PRO A 124 -22.21 -1.81 0.95
C PRO A 124 -21.12 -0.84 0.49
N LEU A 125 -20.98 0.31 1.17
CA LEU A 125 -19.95 1.30 0.86
C LEU A 125 -18.55 0.84 1.31
N SER A 126 -18.39 0.20 2.47
CA SER A 126 -17.11 -0.39 2.89
C SER A 126 -16.66 -1.48 1.91
N ARG A 127 -17.58 -2.35 1.49
CA ARG A 127 -17.29 -3.39 0.48
C ARG A 127 -16.90 -2.77 -0.86
N PHE A 128 -17.61 -1.75 -1.30
CA PHE A 128 -17.27 -1.01 -2.51
C PHE A 128 -15.87 -0.37 -2.42
N LEU A 129 -15.60 0.38 -1.34
CA LEU A 129 -14.31 1.04 -1.13
C LEU A 129 -13.16 0.02 -1.01
N ASN A 130 -13.40 -1.14 -0.40
CA ASN A 130 -12.41 -2.22 -0.31
C ASN A 130 -12.05 -2.81 -1.69
N GLN A 131 -12.92 -2.71 -2.70
CA GLN A 131 -12.60 -3.12 -4.07
C GLN A 131 -11.71 -2.12 -4.81
N ILE A 132 -11.58 -0.89 -4.31
CA ILE A 132 -10.67 0.09 -4.91
C ILE A 132 -9.24 -0.32 -4.57
N PRO A 133 -8.36 -0.53 -5.58
CA PRO A 133 -7.00 -0.99 -5.34
C PRO A 133 -6.25 -0.10 -4.34
N GLY A 134 -5.62 -0.73 -3.35
CA GLY A 134 -4.80 -0.05 -2.35
C GLY A 134 -5.58 0.64 -1.22
N VAL A 135 -6.89 0.87 -1.34
CA VAL A 135 -7.69 1.51 -0.28
C VAL A 135 -7.68 0.67 1.00
N ASN A 136 -7.68 -0.66 0.88
CA ASN A 136 -7.59 -1.55 2.04
C ASN A 136 -6.22 -1.42 2.76
N ALA A 137 -5.13 -1.23 2.02
CA ALA A 137 -3.81 -1.02 2.61
C ALA A 137 -3.72 0.34 3.33
N VAL A 138 -4.35 1.38 2.76
CA VAL A 138 -4.46 2.70 3.40
C VAL A 138 -5.28 2.61 4.68
N ALA A 139 -6.41 1.89 4.65
CA ALA A 139 -7.22 1.65 5.83
C ALA A 139 -6.42 0.92 6.92
N GLY A 140 -5.59 -0.06 6.56
CA GLY A 140 -4.71 -0.73 7.51
C GLY A 140 -3.73 0.22 8.21
N MET A 141 -3.08 1.11 7.47
CA MET A 141 -2.20 2.13 8.06
C MET A 141 -2.98 3.09 8.97
N HIS A 142 -4.18 3.50 8.55
CA HIS A 142 -5.07 4.35 9.35
C HIS A 142 -5.46 3.69 10.67
N ASP A 143 -5.75 2.39 10.68
CA ASP A 143 -6.07 1.64 11.91
C ASP A 143 -4.91 1.65 12.92
N VAL A 144 -3.67 1.52 12.44
CA VAL A 144 -2.49 1.58 13.33
C VAL A 144 -2.41 2.95 14.01
N PHE A 145 -2.56 4.03 13.23
CA PHE A 145 -2.62 5.38 13.80
C PHE A 145 -3.78 5.56 14.76
N GLN A 146 -4.91 4.88 14.52
CA GLN A 146 -6.07 4.91 15.41
C GLN A 146 -5.84 4.14 16.71
N ALA A 147 -5.14 3.02 16.66
CA ALA A 147 -4.82 2.19 17.81
C ALA A 147 -3.74 2.80 18.73
N GLN A 148 -2.83 3.61 18.17
CA GLN A 148 -1.73 4.25 18.91
C GLN A 148 -2.13 5.54 19.66
N LEU A 149 -3.32 6.11 19.40
CA LEU A 149 -3.77 7.31 20.10
C LEU A 149 -4.50 6.97 21.42
N PRO A 150 -4.34 7.81 22.47
CA PRO A 150 -5.12 7.69 23.70
C PRO A 150 -6.62 7.91 23.43
N ASP A 151 -7.49 7.25 24.21
CA ASP A 151 -8.94 7.36 24.09
C ASP A 151 -9.44 8.69 24.66
N ASN A 152 -9.40 9.74 23.84
CA ASN A 152 -9.90 11.06 24.18
C ASN A 152 -10.57 11.75 22.97
N TRP A 153 -11.12 12.95 23.18
CA TRP A 153 -11.78 13.70 22.11
C TRP A 153 -10.86 14.03 20.92
N VAL A 154 -9.55 14.15 21.16
CA VAL A 154 -8.53 14.37 20.12
C VAL A 154 -8.47 13.18 19.15
N ARG A 155 -8.64 11.94 19.64
CA ARG A 155 -8.72 10.74 18.79
C ARG A 155 -9.85 10.83 17.76
N ASN A 156 -11.02 11.36 18.15
CA ASN A 156 -12.16 11.52 17.24
C ASN A 156 -11.94 12.70 16.27
N ALA A 157 -11.40 13.83 16.75
CA ALA A 157 -11.14 15.00 15.93
C ALA A 157 -10.12 14.75 14.80
N ILE A 158 -9.09 13.92 15.06
CA ILE A 158 -8.05 13.62 14.07
C ILE A 158 -8.38 12.34 13.27
N ASN A 159 -9.53 11.68 13.49
CA ASN A 159 -9.86 10.43 12.79
C ASN A 159 -9.92 10.58 11.26
N ILE A 160 -10.60 11.62 10.77
CA ILE A 160 -10.73 11.90 9.33
C ILE A 160 -9.44 12.52 8.75
N PRO A 161 -8.80 13.52 9.40
CA PRO A 161 -7.53 14.08 8.91
C PRO A 161 -6.36 13.09 8.79
N ARG A 162 -6.43 11.92 9.46
CA ARG A 162 -5.37 10.90 9.37
C ARG A 162 -5.41 10.08 8.08
N MET A 163 -6.53 10.03 7.37
CA MET A 163 -6.64 9.29 6.11
C MET A 163 -5.68 9.81 5.02
N PRO A 164 -5.55 11.14 4.80
CA PRO A 164 -4.51 11.68 3.92
C PRO A 164 -3.10 11.25 4.31
N VAL A 165 -2.75 11.30 5.59
CA VAL A 165 -1.40 10.90 6.06
C VAL A 165 -1.16 9.41 5.80
N ALA A 166 -2.13 8.56 6.13
CA ALA A 166 -2.06 7.12 5.84
C ALA A 166 -1.91 6.84 4.34
N ALA A 167 -2.64 7.58 3.50
CA ALA A 167 -2.55 7.47 2.04
C ALA A 167 -1.17 7.89 1.54
N THR A 168 -0.62 9.02 2.01
CA THR A 168 0.71 9.49 1.62
C THR A 168 1.82 8.50 1.99
N MET A 169 1.69 7.80 3.12
CA MET A 169 2.68 6.80 3.54
C MET A 169 2.50 5.46 2.82
N THR A 170 1.28 5.11 2.45
CA THR A 170 0.96 3.80 1.84
C THR A 170 1.14 3.81 0.32
N TYR A 171 0.77 4.89 -0.36
CA TYR A 171 0.75 4.91 -1.82
C TYR A 171 2.13 4.67 -2.45
N PRO A 172 3.24 5.27 -1.97
CA PRO A 172 4.57 4.95 -2.48
C PRO A 172 4.97 3.49 -2.21
N ALA A 173 4.55 2.89 -1.10
CA ALA A 173 4.81 1.47 -0.80
C ALA A 173 4.13 0.55 -1.84
N LEU A 174 2.91 0.89 -2.22
CA LEU A 174 2.15 0.16 -3.24
C LEU A 174 2.79 0.25 -4.64
N LEU A 175 3.54 1.32 -4.94
CA LEU A 175 4.22 1.49 -6.23
C LEU A 175 5.47 0.62 -6.41
N ARG A 176 5.85 -0.18 -5.41
CA ARG A 176 7.03 -1.03 -5.47
C ARG A 176 7.03 -1.98 -6.69
N GLY A 177 8.23 -2.21 -7.23
CA GLY A 177 8.51 -3.31 -8.15
C GLY A 177 8.43 -2.86 -9.60
N GLY A 178 7.76 -3.63 -10.46
CA GLY A 178 7.62 -3.27 -11.88
C GLY A 178 6.94 -1.91 -12.07
N SER A 179 6.00 -1.55 -11.19
CA SER A 179 5.25 -0.29 -11.25
C SER A 179 6.16 0.94 -11.09
N SER A 180 7.17 0.90 -10.22
CA SER A 180 8.10 2.02 -10.03
C SER A 180 9.00 2.23 -11.25
N VAL A 181 9.37 1.15 -11.94
CA VAL A 181 10.13 1.21 -13.20
C VAL A 181 9.28 1.79 -14.34
N LEU A 182 8.02 1.36 -14.44
CA LEU A 182 7.09 1.89 -15.44
C LEU A 182 6.89 3.41 -15.27
N ILE A 183 6.69 3.86 -14.03
CA ILE A 183 6.55 5.30 -13.73
C ILE A 183 7.85 6.05 -14.02
N ALA A 184 9.02 5.47 -13.71
CA ALA A 184 10.31 6.09 -13.98
C ALA A 184 10.59 6.34 -15.47
N ASN A 185 9.94 5.55 -16.34
CA ASN A 185 10.11 5.62 -17.79
C ASN A 185 8.96 6.38 -18.49
N GLN A 186 8.03 6.97 -17.74
CA GLN A 186 7.04 7.89 -18.31
C GLN A 186 7.69 9.28 -18.45
N ASP A 187 7.88 9.71 -19.69
CA ASP A 187 8.25 11.09 -19.99
C ASP A 187 7.01 11.99 -19.77
N TYR A 188 7.16 13.04 -18.95
CA TYR A 188 6.18 14.12 -18.81
C TYR A 188 6.37 15.18 -19.89
#